data_AF-A0A2S9I421-F1
#
_entry.id   AF-A0A2S9I421-F1
#
_cell.length_a   1.000
_cell.length_b   1.000
_cell.length_c   1.000
_cell.angle_alpha   90.00
_cell.angle_beta   90.00
_cell.angle_gamma   90.00
#
_symmetry.space_group_name_H-M   'P 1'
#
loop_
_entity.id
_entity.type
_entity.pdbx_description
1 polymer ?
#
loop_
_entity_poly.entity_id
_entity_poly.type
_entity_poly.pdbx_seq_one_letter_code
_entity_poly.pdbx_strand_id
1 'polypeptide(L)' 'MIRSLKKFLLWQLRFLSSLYGPLIFTFVFALLQGYFFPDSPVWPVGVFAIIMIVVFTRHCKW' A
#
# COMPACT_ATOMS: atom_id res chain seq x y z
N MET A 1 -31.67 -2.67 3.87
CA MET A 1 -30.60 -2.56 4.90
C MET A 1 -29.27 -3.20 4.46
N ILE A 2 -29.21 -4.51 4.21
CA ILE A 2 -27.94 -5.24 3.90
C ILE A 2 -27.21 -4.72 2.65
N ARG A 3 -27.93 -4.28 1.61
CA ARG A 3 -27.32 -3.77 0.37
C ARG A 3 -26.57 -2.46 0.56
N SER A 4 -27.11 -1.55 1.37
CA SER A 4 -26.47 -0.27 1.71
C SER A 4 -25.26 -0.48 2.63
N LEU A 5 -25.37 -1.40 3.58
CA LEU A 5 -24.30 -1.78 4.51
C LEU A 5 -23.10 -2.39 3.76
N LYS A 6 -23.35 -3.28 2.79
CA LYS A 6 -22.30 -3.82 1.91
C LYS A 6 -21.61 -2.73 1.09
N LYS A 7 -22.38 -1.78 0.55
CA LYS A 7 -21.84 -0.66 -0.24
C LYS A 7 -20.95 0.25 0.61
N PHE A 8 -21.36 0.51 1.85
CA PHE A 8 -20.59 1.29 2.82
C PHE A 8 -19.29 0.58 3.21
N LEU A 9 -19.32 -0.73 3.50
CA LEU A 9 -18.11 -1.50 3.80
C LEU A 9 -17.14 -1.57 2.62
N LEU A 10 -17.64 -1.78 1.40
CA LEU A 10 -16.82 -1.78 0.18
C LEU A 10 -16.16 -0.43 -0.06
N TRP A 11 -16.90 0.66 0.19
CA TRP A 11 -16.38 2.01 0.06
C TRP A 11 -15.32 2.32 1.11
N GLN A 12 -15.54 1.93 2.38
CA GLN A 12 -14.55 2.00 3.45
C GLN A 12 -13.29 1.17 3.13
N LEU A 13 -13.43 -0.08 2.69
CA LEU A 13 -12.30 -0.91 2.28
C LEU A 13 -11.53 -0.31 1.11
N ARG A 14 -12.22 0.30 0.14
CA ARG A 14 -11.59 0.99 -1.00
C ARG A 14 -10.86 2.27 -0.56
N PHE A 15 -11.41 2.98 0.42
CA PHE A 15 -10.76 4.16 1.01
C PHE A 15 -9.53 3.80 1.85
N LEU A 16 -9.65 2.78 2.71
CA LEU A 16 -8.56 2.26 3.52
C LEU A 16 -7.45 1.66 2.65
N SER A 17 -7.78 0.88 1.62
CA SER A 17 -6.77 0.34 0.71
C SER A 17 -6.03 1.43 -0.06
N SER A 18 -6.68 2.55 -0.42
CA SER A 18 -6.01 3.68 -1.04
C SER A 18 -4.99 4.36 -0.11
N LEU A 19 -5.35 4.55 1.16
CA LEU A 19 -4.51 5.23 2.16
C LEU A 19 -3.39 4.34 2.71
N TYR A 20 -3.72 3.11 3.08
CA TYR A 20 -2.80 2.19 3.74
C TYR A 20 -2.10 1.23 2.77
N GLY A 21 -2.61 1.08 1.54
CA GLY A 21 -2.02 0.21 0.52
C GLY A 21 -0.54 0.49 0.26
N PRO A 22 -0.13 1.73 -0.04
CA PRO A 22 1.27 2.06 -0.27
C PRO A 22 2.15 1.70 0.94
N LEU A 23 1.65 2.03 2.13
CA LEU A 23 2.33 1.82 3.41
C LEU A 23 2.54 0.33 3.70
N ILE A 24 1.49 -0.48 3.58
CA ILE A 24 1.54 -1.93 3.81
C ILE A 24 2.50 -2.59 2.83
N PHE A 25 2.39 -2.26 1.54
CA PHE A 25 3.29 -2.82 0.52
C PHE A 25 4.75 -2.44 0.75
N THR A 26 5.00 -1.18 1.14
CA THR A 26 6.36 -0.71 1.45
C THR A 26 6.92 -1.44 2.68
N PHE A 27 6.10 -1.67 3.71
CA PHE A 27 6.50 -2.42 4.90
C PHE A 27 6.84 -3.87 4.58
N VAL A 28 6.00 -4.54 3.81
CA VAL A 28 6.25 -5.93 3.38
C VAL A 28 7.53 -6.00 2.55
N PHE A 29 7.74 -5.05 1.64
CA PHE A 29 8.97 -4.97 0.85
C PHE A 29 10.21 -4.77 1.73
N ALA A 30 10.15 -3.88 2.73
CA ALA A 30 11.26 -3.65 3.65
C ALA A 30 11.61 -4.89 4.48
N LEU A 31 10.59 -5.62 4.96
CA LEU A 31 10.80 -6.87 5.70
C LEU A 31 11.42 -7.95 4.81
N LEU A 32 10.93 -8.12 3.59
CA LEU A 32 11.50 -9.05 2.62
C LEU A 32 12.94 -8.69 2.27
N GLN A 33 13.22 -7.40 2.07
CA GLN A 33 14.56 -6.92 1.76
C GLN A 33 15.53 -7.19 2.90
N GLY A 34 15.15 -6.93 4.15
CA GLY A 34 15.99 -7.25 5.32
C GLY A 34 16.19 -8.76 5.53
N TYR A 35 15.21 -9.59 5.15
CA TYR A 35 15.31 -11.04 5.27
C TYR A 35 16.20 -11.68 4.19
N PHE A 36 16.01 -11.29 2.92
CA PHE A 36 16.75 -11.87 1.80
C PHE A 36 18.11 -11.21 1.55
N PHE A 37 18.25 -9.92 1.88
CA PHE A 37 19.45 -9.13 1.61
C PHE A 37 19.84 -8.30 2.85
N PRO A 38 20.39 -8.94 3.89
CA PRO A 38 20.70 -8.27 5.16
C PRO A 38 21.72 -7.13 5.04
N ASP A 39 22.66 -7.20 4.10
CA ASP A 39 23.64 -6.14 3.82
C ASP A 39 23.14 -5.11 2.78
N SER A 40 21.88 -5.21 2.36
CA SER A 40 21.33 -4.29 1.38
C SER A 40 21.26 -2.87 1.95
N PRO A 41 21.61 -1.85 1.14
CA PRO A 41 21.37 -0.48 1.52
C PRO A 41 19.86 -0.18 1.63
N VAL A 42 19.50 0.86 2.40
CA VAL A 42 18.11 1.21 2.74
C VAL A 42 17.38 1.96 1.61
N TRP A 43 18.11 2.54 0.66
CA TRP A 43 17.55 3.37 -0.42
C TRP A 43 16.50 2.66 -1.32
N PRO A 44 16.56 1.34 -1.60
CA PRO A 44 15.55 0.67 -2.43
C PRO A 44 14.16 0.66 -1.78
N VAL A 45 14.08 0.62 -0.44
CA VAL A 45 12.81 0.78 0.28
C VAL A 45 12.19 2.15 -0.02
N GLY A 46 13.02 3.21 0.04
CA GLY A 46 12.58 4.57 -0.25
C GLY A 46 12.10 4.75 -1.69
N VAL A 47 12.85 4.20 -2.66
CA VAL A 47 12.44 4.23 -4.07
C VAL A 47 11.14 3.47 -4.28
N PHE A 48 10.99 2.29 -3.67
CA PHE A 48 9.77 1.50 -3.74
C PHE A 48 8.58 2.25 -3.13
N ALA A 49 8.77 2.92 -1.99
CA ALA A 49 7.75 3.74 -1.35
C ALA A 49 7.23 4.85 -2.29
N ILE A 50 8.13 5.57 -2.95
CA ILE A 50 7.78 6.64 -3.90
C ILE A 50 6.98 6.06 -5.08
N ILE A 51 7.42 4.92 -5.64
CA ILE A 51 6.70 4.24 -6.73
C ILE A 51 5.30 3.86 -6.27
N MET A 52 5.16 3.25 -5.09
CA MET A 52 3.85 2.85 -4.57
C MET A 52 2.94 4.05 -4.32
N ILE A 53 3.45 5.15 -3.79
CA ILE A 53 2.69 6.39 -3.64
C ILE A 53 2.23 6.91 -5.00
N VAL A 54 3.09 6.93 -6.03
CA VAL A 54 2.71 7.39 -7.38
C VAL A 54 1.66 6.47 -8.01
N VAL A 55 1.83 5.15 -7.92
CA VAL A 55 0.89 4.15 -8.43
C VAL A 55 -0.47 4.30 -7.76
N PHE A 56 -0.52 4.36 -6.44
CA PHE A 56 -1.77 4.55 -5.70
C PHE A 56 -2.39 5.93 -5.94
N THR A 57 -1.59 7.00 -6.02
CA THR A 57 -2.11 8.33 -6.36
C THR A 57 -2.67 8.39 -7.79
N ARG A 58 -2.19 7.55 -8.71
CA ARG A 58 -2.66 7.48 -10.10
C ARG A 58 -3.87 6.55 -10.26
N HIS A 59 -3.84 5.38 -9.62
CA HIS A 59 -4.86 4.32 -9.79
C HIS A 59 -5.99 4.38 -8.76
N CYS A 60 -5.74 4.94 -7.58
CA CYS A 60 -6.76 5.21 -6.56
C CYS A 60 -7.21 6.68 -6.59
N LYS A 61 -7.25 7.29 -7.78
CA LYS A 61 -8.10 8.47 -8.02
C LYS A 61 -9.56 8.00 -8.06
N TRP A 62 -10.11 7.85 -6.85
CA TRP A 62 -11.53 7.72 -6.52
C TRP A 62 -12.37 6.83 -7.46
#